data_AF-A0A661B1V4-F1
#
_entry.id   AF-A0A661B1V4-F1
#
_cell.length_a   1.000
_cell.length_b   1.000
_cell.length_c   1.000
_cell.angle_alpha   90.00
_cell.angle_beta   90.00
_cell.angle_gamma   90.00
#
_symmetry.space_group_name_H-M   'P 1'
#
loop_
_entity.id
_entity.type
_entity.pdbx_description
1 polymer ?
#
loop_
_entity_poly.entity_id
_entity_poly.type
_entity_poly.pdbx_seq_one_letter_code
_entity_poly.pdbx_strand_id
1 'polypeptide(L)'
;MNVFFKLQGGGETTPFYFTINNTSWKGYVAPISASTERWLELVGGDHLVDGVCRIDLPQDFLESTTIDEDNPIRIFITPTALIGNYWVEKHRTYFIIHSQQDGTFDYKVHAKIFGSENKKLEKVDLTDYNIEEKHPENKGR
;
A
#
# COMPACT_ATOMS: atom_id res chain seq x y z
N MET A 1 -14.38 -15.09 3.72
CA MET A 1 -15.00 -13.80 3.39
C MET A 1 -14.66 -13.53 1.94
N ASN A 2 -15.58 -13.05 1.08
CA ASN A 2 -15.27 -12.82 -0.33
C ASN A 2 -14.99 -11.33 -0.54
N VAL A 3 -13.73 -10.99 -0.82
CA VAL A 3 -13.32 -9.63 -1.20
C VAL A 3 -13.54 -9.49 -2.70
N PHE A 4 -14.30 -8.46 -3.10
CA PHE A 4 -14.55 -8.16 -4.51
C PHE A 4 -13.83 -6.87 -4.89
N PHE A 5 -12.93 -6.96 -5.87
CA PHE A 5 -12.31 -5.79 -6.48
C PHE A 5 -13.20 -5.28 -7.60
N LYS A 6 -13.76 -4.08 -7.43
CA LYS A 6 -14.48 -3.39 -8.51
C LYS A 6 -13.74 -2.12 -8.87
N LEU A 7 -13.17 -2.10 -10.07
CA LEU A 7 -12.75 -0.87 -10.72
C LEU A 7 -14.02 -0.17 -11.21
N GLN A 8 -14.39 0.96 -10.62
CA GLN A 8 -15.38 1.86 -11.19
C GLN A 8 -14.67 3.10 -11.72
N GLY A 9 -14.48 3.13 -13.04
CA GLY A 9 -14.13 4.34 -13.78
C GLY A 9 -15.25 4.58 -14.79
N GLY A 10 -15.92 5.73 -14.67
CA GLY A 10 -17.00 6.15 -15.54
C GLY A 10 -16.89 7.65 -15.77
N GLY A 11 -16.16 8.04 -16.81
CA GLY A 11 -15.97 9.43 -17.26
C GLY A 11 -14.54 9.95 -17.10
N GLU A 12 -14.11 10.73 -18.09
CA GLU A 12 -12.73 11.21 -18.37
C GLU A 12 -12.03 12.01 -17.24
N THR A 13 -12.70 12.27 -16.12
CA THR A 13 -12.15 13.04 -15.00
C THR A 13 -12.38 12.40 -13.62
N THR A 14 -12.83 11.15 -13.56
CA THR A 14 -13.02 10.46 -12.28
C THR A 14 -11.69 9.90 -11.75
N PRO A 15 -11.23 10.27 -10.54
CA PRO A 15 -10.06 9.65 -9.93
C PRO A 15 -10.30 8.16 -9.76
N PHE A 16 -9.29 7.34 -10.06
CA PHE A 16 -9.35 5.92 -9.77
C PHE A 16 -9.33 5.72 -8.25
N TYR A 17 -10.48 5.38 -7.68
CA TYR A 17 -10.58 4.95 -6.29
C TYR A 17 -10.63 3.42 -6.24
N PHE A 18 -9.83 2.81 -5.35
CA PHE A 18 -10.10 1.43 -4.93
C PHE A 18 -11.09 1.48 -3.76
N THR A 19 -12.10 0.61 -3.81
CA THR A 19 -13.01 0.38 -2.68
C THR A 19 -12.74 -1.02 -2.14
N ILE A 20 -12.36 -1.11 -0.86
CA ILE A 20 -12.27 -2.37 -0.12
C ILE A 20 -13.59 -2.52 0.62
N ASN A 21 -14.44 -3.46 0.21
CA ASN A 21 -15.77 -3.66 0.79
C ASN A 21 -15.82 -4.96 1.59
N ASN A 22 -16.39 -4.91 2.79
CA ASN A 22 -16.87 -6.12 3.48
C ASN A 22 -18.31 -6.48 3.03
N THR A 23 -18.86 -7.58 3.54
CA THR A 23 -20.23 -8.05 3.23
C THR A 23 -21.35 -7.07 3.61
N SER A 24 -21.04 -5.95 4.27
CA SER A 24 -21.98 -4.89 4.66
C SER A 24 -21.84 -3.58 3.86
N TRP A 25 -21.07 -3.58 2.77
CA TRP A 25 -20.88 -2.40 1.88
C TRP A 25 -20.28 -1.16 2.58
N LYS A 26 -19.54 -1.37 3.68
CA LYS A 26 -18.73 -0.32 4.33
C LYS A 26 -17.26 -0.55 4.00
N GLY A 27 -16.54 0.53 3.64
CA GLY A 27 -15.18 0.43 3.12
C GLY A 27 -14.39 1.74 3.19
N TYR A 28 -13.08 1.65 2.96
CA TYR A 28 -12.17 2.79 2.92
C TYR A 28 -11.98 3.27 1.47
N VAL A 29 -11.91 4.59 1.29
CA VAL A 29 -11.43 5.25 0.05
C VAL A 29 -10.06 5.82 0.37
N ALA A 30 -9.00 5.26 -0.22
CA ALA A 30 -7.63 5.71 0.02
C ALA A 30 -7.03 6.34 -1.25
N PRO A 31 -6.37 7.51 -1.17
CA PRO A 31 -5.55 8.01 -2.26
C PRO A 31 -4.38 7.04 -2.46
N ILE A 32 -4.24 6.51 -3.69
CA ILE A 32 -3.17 5.59 -4.02
C ILE A 32 -1.89 6.40 -4.21
N SER A 33 -0.81 6.04 -3.52
CA SER A 33 0.52 6.53 -3.89
C SER A 33 0.79 6.14 -5.34
N ALA A 34 1.05 7.11 -6.22
CA ALA A 34 1.39 6.82 -7.61
C ALA A 34 2.66 5.96 -7.63
N SER A 35 2.49 4.71 -8.05
CA SER A 35 3.57 3.72 -8.15
C SER A 35 3.53 3.12 -9.54
N THR A 36 4.70 2.80 -10.08
CA THR A 36 4.82 2.13 -11.39
C THR A 36 4.20 0.75 -11.41
N GLU A 37 3.84 0.22 -10.25
CA GLU A 37 3.23 -1.08 -10.02
C GLU A 37 2.09 -0.95 -9.01
N ARG A 38 1.16 -1.91 -9.00
CA ARG A 38 0.03 -1.92 -8.07
C ARG A 38 0.41 -2.63 -6.76
N TRP A 39 0.49 -1.85 -5.68
CA TRP A 39 0.79 -2.31 -4.33
C TRP A 39 -0.34 -1.95 -3.38
N LEU A 40 -0.62 -2.83 -2.41
CA LEU A 40 -1.39 -2.50 -1.21
C LEU A 40 -0.39 -2.17 -0.10
N GLU A 41 -0.65 -1.09 0.62
CA GLU A 41 0.15 -0.64 1.76
C GLU A 41 -0.60 -0.91 3.07
N LEU A 42 0.09 -1.51 4.03
CA LEU A 42 -0.30 -1.58 5.43
C LEU A 42 0.69 -0.74 6.24
N VAL A 43 0.17 0.14 7.09
CA VAL A 43 0.97 1.00 7.97
C VAL A 43 0.59 0.70 9.42
N GLY A 44 1.59 0.63 10.29
CA GLY A 44 1.38 0.48 11.72
C GLY A 44 2.63 0.87 12.51
N GLY A 45 2.60 0.59 13.80
CA GLY A 45 3.74 0.76 14.70
C GLY A 45 3.61 -0.18 15.89
N ASP A 46 4.73 -0.52 16.50
CA ASP A 46 4.80 -1.41 17.66
C ASP A 46 6.10 -1.18 18.46
N HIS A 47 6.38 -2.09 19.38
CA HIS A 47 7.54 -2.08 20.25
C HIS A 47 8.20 -3.45 20.34
N LEU A 48 9.51 -3.42 20.54
CA LEU A 48 10.34 -4.60 20.79
C LEU A 48 10.32 -4.93 22.28
N VAL A 49 10.22 -6.22 22.58
CA VAL A 49 10.36 -6.79 23.92
C VAL A 49 11.41 -7.90 23.86
N ASP A 50 12.43 -7.81 24.70
CA ASP A 50 13.62 -8.68 24.66
C ASP A 50 14.29 -8.72 23.26
N GLY A 51 14.28 -7.57 22.57
CA GLY A 51 14.85 -7.42 21.24
C GLY A 51 14.05 -8.10 20.12
N VAL A 52 12.80 -8.52 20.37
CA VAL A 52 11.97 -9.22 19.38
C VAL A 52 10.57 -8.63 19.32
N CYS A 53 10.03 -8.51 18.11
CA CYS A 53 8.63 -8.14 17.89
C CYS A 53 8.08 -8.94 16.71
N ARG A 54 6.97 -9.66 16.91
CA ARG A 54 6.25 -10.37 15.86
C ARG A 54 5.02 -9.57 15.47
N ILE A 55 4.87 -9.31 14.18
CA ILE A 55 3.70 -8.63 13.61
C ILE A 55 2.99 -9.59 12.66
N ASP A 56 1.77 -9.99 13.02
CA ASP A 56 0.89 -10.76 12.14
C ASP A 56 0.18 -9.83 11.16
N LEU A 57 0.14 -10.23 9.88
CA LEU A 57 -0.55 -9.46 8.84
C LEU A 57 -2.07 -9.66 8.97
N PRO A 58 -2.88 -8.58 8.91
CA PRO A 58 -4.33 -8.69 8.93
C PRO A 58 -4.86 -9.60 7.82
N GLN A 59 -5.89 -10.39 8.13
CA GLN A 59 -6.41 -11.36 7.17
C GLN A 59 -7.00 -10.73 5.91
N ASP A 60 -7.62 -9.56 6.01
CA ASP A 60 -8.11 -8.79 4.86
C ASP A 60 -6.98 -8.28 3.96
N PHE A 61 -5.82 -7.94 4.53
CA PHE A 61 -4.61 -7.63 3.78
C PHE A 61 -4.10 -8.86 3.02
N LEU A 62 -4.06 -10.03 3.67
CA LEU A 62 -3.66 -11.29 3.05
C LEU A 62 -4.61 -11.71 1.92
N GLU A 63 -5.92 -11.59 2.13
CA GLU A 63 -6.95 -11.89 1.11
C GLU A 63 -6.91 -10.89 -0.08
N SER A 64 -6.29 -9.72 0.11
CA SER A 64 -6.22 -8.67 -0.90
C SER A 64 -4.91 -8.66 -1.70
N THR A 65 -3.96 -9.53 -1.37
CA THR A 65 -2.59 -9.48 -1.87
C THR A 65 -2.06 -10.83 -2.32
N THR A 66 -1.01 -10.81 -3.14
CA THR A 66 -0.28 -12.01 -3.56
C THR A 66 1.08 -12.00 -2.89
N ILE A 67 1.31 -13.01 -2.04
CA ILE A 67 2.54 -13.17 -1.25
C ILE A 67 3.07 -14.59 -1.43
N ASP A 68 4.13 -14.70 -2.23
CA ASP A 68 4.84 -15.95 -2.51
C ASP A 68 6.33 -15.66 -2.80
N GLU A 69 7.05 -16.64 -3.33
CA GLU A 69 8.48 -16.52 -3.62
C GLU A 69 8.77 -15.53 -4.76
N ASP A 70 7.85 -15.41 -5.72
CA ASP A 70 7.96 -14.49 -6.86
C ASP A 70 7.45 -13.08 -6.51
N ASN A 71 6.56 -12.98 -5.52
CA ASN A 71 5.91 -11.76 -5.05
C ASN A 71 6.13 -11.54 -3.54
N PRO A 72 7.38 -11.37 -3.07
CA PRO A 72 7.64 -11.19 -1.65
C PRO A 72 7.17 -9.83 -1.15
N ILE A 73 6.72 -9.78 0.10
CA ILE A 73 6.45 -8.50 0.77
C ILE A 73 7.72 -7.67 0.93
N ARG A 74 7.54 -6.34 0.88
CA ARG A 74 8.55 -5.35 1.24
C ARG A 74 8.17 -4.73 2.57
N ILE A 75 9.14 -4.66 3.48
CA ILE A 75 8.94 -4.15 4.83
C ILE A 75 9.93 -3.03 5.06
N PHE A 76 9.42 -1.89 5.52
CA PHE A 76 10.20 -0.72 5.87
C PHE A 76 9.97 -0.45 7.35
N ILE A 77 11.04 -0.41 8.12
CA ILE A 77 11.00 -0.12 9.56
C ILE A 77 11.62 1.25 9.78
N THR A 78 10.92 2.09 10.54
CA THR A 78 11.40 3.39 11.00
C THR A 78 11.49 3.35 12.52
N PRO A 79 12.69 3.16 13.10
CA PRO A 79 12.85 3.22 14.55
C PRO A 79 12.43 4.59 15.09
N THR A 80 11.60 4.61 16.13
CA THR A 80 11.22 5.83 16.87
C THR A 80 11.90 5.92 18.23
N ALA A 81 12.66 4.88 18.59
CA ALA A 81 13.62 4.83 19.69
C ALA A 81 14.96 4.24 19.21
N LEU A 82 16.00 4.33 20.03
CA LEU A 82 17.29 3.68 19.77
C LEU A 82 17.17 2.17 19.99
N ILE A 83 17.12 1.39 18.91
CA ILE A 83 16.96 -0.09 18.97
C ILE A 83 18.25 -0.86 18.62
N GLY A 84 19.33 -0.14 18.34
CA GLY A 84 20.60 -0.72 17.88
C GLY A 84 20.53 -1.31 16.47
N ASN A 85 21.41 -2.28 16.18
CA ASN A 85 21.30 -3.03 14.93
C ASN A 85 20.04 -3.88 14.94
N TYR A 86 19.34 -3.92 13.80
CA TYR A 86 18.14 -4.73 13.65
C TYR A 86 18.08 -5.39 12.26
N TRP A 87 17.29 -6.45 12.16
CA TRP A 87 16.96 -7.11 10.90
C TRP A 87 15.53 -7.63 10.93
N VAL A 88 14.99 -7.94 9.74
CA VAL A 88 13.61 -8.39 9.59
C VAL A 88 13.56 -9.78 8.96
N GLU A 89 12.89 -10.68 9.65
CA GLU A 89 12.55 -12.03 9.19
C GLU A 89 11.17 -12.00 8.53
N LYS A 90 11.09 -12.33 7.24
CA LYS A 90 9.85 -12.26 6.47
C LYS A 90 9.20 -13.62 6.33
N HIS A 91 7.91 -13.69 6.65
CA HIS A 91 7.05 -14.84 6.38
C HIS A 91 5.86 -14.43 5.52
N ARG A 92 5.05 -15.39 5.08
CA ARG A 92 3.89 -15.12 4.21
C ARG A 92 2.77 -14.38 4.94
N THR A 93 2.58 -14.67 6.22
CA THR A 93 1.44 -14.16 7.01
C THR A 93 1.86 -13.27 8.17
N TYR A 94 3.16 -13.09 8.39
CA TYR A 94 3.72 -12.30 9.48
C TYR A 94 5.16 -11.89 9.17
N PHE A 95 5.74 -11.07 10.01
CA PHE A 95 7.17 -10.83 10.04
C PHE A 95 7.66 -10.68 11.48
N ILE A 96 8.95 -10.88 11.68
CA ILE A 96 9.61 -10.72 12.97
C ILE A 96 10.71 -9.67 12.82
N ILE A 97 10.73 -8.71 13.72
CA ILE A 97 11.84 -7.78 13.86
C ILE A 97 12.71 -8.27 15.01
N HIS A 98 14.00 -8.37 14.74
CA HIS A 98 15.03 -8.69 15.72
C HIS A 98 15.93 -7.47 15.89
N SER A 99 16.19 -7.06 17.12
CA SER A 99 17.02 -5.91 17.48
C SER A 99 17.96 -6.24 18.63
N GLN A 100 18.95 -5.38 18.86
CA GLN A 100 19.85 -5.49 20.02
C GLN A 100 19.26 -4.89 21.30
N GLN A 101 18.28 -4.00 21.17
CA GLN A 101 17.68 -3.25 22.26
C GLN A 101 16.17 -3.12 22.05
N ASP A 102 15.44 -3.01 23.16
CA ASP A 102 14.02 -2.69 23.14
C ASP A 102 13.79 -1.25 22.71
N GLY A 103 12.58 -0.99 22.21
CA GLY A 103 12.17 0.33 21.76
C GLY A 103 11.03 0.27 20.77
N THR A 104 10.53 1.45 20.42
CA THR A 104 9.38 1.60 19.51
C THR A 104 9.83 1.81 18.07
N PHE A 105 8.96 1.44 17.14
CA PHE A 105 9.18 1.64 15.72
C PHE A 105 7.85 1.75 14.98
N ASP A 106 7.86 2.44 13.86
CA ASP A 106 6.79 2.42 12.87
C ASP A 106 7.17 1.49 11.72
N TYR A 107 6.18 0.93 11.03
CA TYR A 107 6.39 0.06 9.88
C TYR A 107 5.45 0.34 8.72
N LYS A 108 5.94 0.01 7.52
CA LYS A 108 5.15 -0.10 6.30
C LYS A 108 5.38 -1.46 5.66
N VAL A 109 4.31 -2.13 5.28
CA VAL A 109 4.33 -3.37 4.50
C VAL A 109 3.71 -3.10 3.14
N HIS A 110 4.45 -3.40 2.08
CA HIS A 110 3.95 -3.37 0.71
C HIS A 110 3.86 -4.80 0.17
N ALA A 111 2.70 -5.15 -0.36
CA ALA A 111 2.45 -6.40 -1.06
C ALA A 111 1.75 -6.14 -2.40
N LYS A 112 1.97 -7.00 -3.39
CA LYS A 112 1.30 -6.89 -4.69
C LYS A 112 -0.19 -7.13 -4.52
N ILE A 113 -1.02 -6.30 -5.16
CA ILE A 113 -2.47 -6.51 -5.15
C ILE A 113 -2.80 -7.78 -5.93
N PHE A 114 -3.63 -8.64 -5.37
CA PHE A 114 -4.08 -9.87 -6.00
C PHE A 114 -4.66 -9.61 -7.41
N GLY A 115 -4.21 -10.39 -8.40
CA GLY A 115 -4.63 -10.26 -9.81
C GLY A 115 -4.08 -9.02 -10.53
N SER A 116 -3.07 -8.35 -9.95
CA SER A 116 -2.40 -7.18 -10.52
C SER A 116 -0.87 -7.23 -10.42
N GLU A 117 -0.30 -8.40 -10.13
CA GLU A 117 1.13 -8.65 -9.88
C GLU A 117 2.00 -8.12 -11.03
N ASN A 118 1.53 -8.37 -12.26
CA ASN A 118 2.21 -8.03 -13.51
C ASN A 118 1.76 -6.69 -14.11
N LYS A 119 0.83 -5.96 -13.46
CA LYS A 119 0.32 -4.69 -13.98
C LYS A 119 1.27 -3.56 -13.63
N LYS A 120 1.72 -2.84 -14.66
CA LYS A 120 2.56 -1.65 -14.55
C LYS A 120 1.83 -0.43 -15.10
N LEU A 121 2.26 0.76 -14.67
CA LEU A 121 1.86 1.98 -15.35
C LEU A 121 2.38 1.95 -16.78
N GLU A 122 1.49 2.21 -17.72
CA GLU A 122 1.83 2.38 -19.12
C GLU A 122 2.38 3.79 -19.33
N LYS A 123 3.42 3.89 -20.16
CA LYS A 123 3.89 5.19 -20.63
C LYS A 123 2.87 5.72 -21.62
N VAL A 124 2.43 6.95 -21.42
CA VAL A 124 1.59 7.67 -22.39
C VAL A 124 2.43 8.78 -23.02
N ASP A 125 2.24 8.99 -24.33
CA ASP A 125 2.77 10.18 -24.99
C ASP A 125 1.82 11.35 -24.70
N LEU A 126 2.37 12.42 -24.14
CA LEU A 126 1.59 13.59 -23.78
C LEU A 126 1.36 14.52 -24.99
N THR A 127 2.01 14.29 -26.13
CA THR A 127 1.75 15.06 -27.36
C THR A 127 0.36 14.82 -27.94
N ASP A 128 -0.28 13.70 -27.58
CA ASP A 128 -1.65 13.37 -27.98
C ASP A 128 -2.71 14.04 -27.09
N TYR A 129 -2.30 14.55 -25.92
CA TYR A 129 -3.13 15.38 -25.07
C TYR A 129 -2.95 16.85 -25.48
N ASN A 130 -3.84 17.35 -26.34
CA ASN A 130 -4.03 18.80 -26.49
C ASN A 130 -4.55 19.35 -25.14
N ILE A 131 -3.62 19.66 -24.23
CA ILE A 131 -3.91 20.41 -23.01
C ILE A 131 -4.14 21.85 -23.47
N GLU A 132 -5.31 22.13 -24.05
CA GLU A 132 -5.82 23.50 -24.07
C GLU A 132 -6.06 23.88 -22.61
N GLU A 133 -5.11 24.61 -22.02
CA GLU A 133 -5.31 25.31 -20.76
C GLU A 133 -6.49 26.27 -20.96
N LYS A 134 -7.71 25.82 -20.65
CA LYS A 134 -8.79 26.72 -20.28
C LYS A 134 -8.41 27.35 -18.95
N HIS A 135 -7.55 28.36 -19.00
CA HIS A 135 -7.48 29.35 -17.95
C HIS A 135 -8.89 29.92 -17.77
N PRO A 136 -9.55 29.75 -16.61
CA PRO A 136 -10.75 30.50 -16.33
C PRO A 136 -10.35 31.96 -16.34
N GLU A 137 -10.81 32.64 -17.38
CA GLU A 137 -10.64 34.05 -17.58
C GLU A 137 -10.97 34.83 -16.30
N ASN A 138 -9.94 35.51 -15.79
CA ASN A 138 -10.05 36.48 -14.70
C ASN A 138 -11.09 37.53 -15.10
N LYS A 139 -12.36 37.32 -14.71
CA LYS A 139 -13.37 38.37 -14.71
C LYS A 139 -13.08 39.31 -13.56
N GLY A 140 -12.08 40.17 -13.77
CA GLY A 140 -11.94 41.40 -13.02
C GLY A 140 -12.98 42.41 -13.50
N ARG A 141 -14.01 42.65 -12.68
CA ARG A 141 -14.52 43.97 -12.33
C ARG A 141 -15.60 43.87 -11.27
#